data_AF-A0A6B8RDZ2-F1
#
_entry.id   AF-A0A6B8RDZ2-F1
#
_cell.length_a   1.000
_cell.length_b   1.000
_cell.length_c   1.000
_cell.angle_alpha   90.00
_cell.angle_beta   90.00
_cell.angle_gamma   90.00
#
_symmetry.space_group_name_H-M   'P 1'
#
loop_
_entity.id
_entity.type
_entity.pdbx_description
1 polymer ?
#
loop_
_entity_poly.entity_id
_entity_poly.type
_entity_poly.pdbx_seq_one_letter_code
_entity_poly.pdbx_strand_id
1 'polypeptide(L)'
;MVTAFIPVIFLGLLFAVVYLVPKWIQRQKDNREELINTPATVISKRMNVTSKYIVSHTYHVSFIFPDQHKLELKVPPKELVNFVEDQQGQLQFQGERFLSWNPVREASK
;
A
#
# COMPACT_ATOMS: atom_id res chain seq x y z
N MET A 1 -48.11 -7.18 32.58
CA MET A 1 -47.63 -7.98 31.42
C MET A 1 -46.56 -7.22 30.62
N VAL A 2 -46.77 -5.95 30.24
CA VAL A 2 -45.80 -5.13 29.47
C VAL A 2 -44.45 -4.93 30.17
N THR A 3 -44.42 -4.78 31.49
CA THR A 3 -43.20 -4.53 32.29
C THR A 3 -42.21 -5.69 32.29
N ALA A 4 -42.66 -6.93 32.04
CA ALA A 4 -41.78 -8.10 31.96
C ALA A 4 -41.10 -8.25 30.58
N PHE A 5 -41.64 -7.63 29.53
CA PHE A 5 -41.05 -7.68 28.20
C PHE A 5 -39.89 -6.69 28.02
N ILE A 6 -39.92 -5.57 28.74
CA ILE A 6 -38.85 -4.55 28.70
C ILE A 6 -37.47 -5.13 29.04
N PRO A 7 -37.28 -5.87 30.16
CA PRO A 7 -35.96 -6.44 30.47
C PRO A 7 -35.53 -7.52 29.47
N VAL A 8 -36.47 -8.29 28.92
CA VAL A 8 -36.17 -9.35 27.94
C VAL A 8 -35.71 -8.75 26.60
N ILE A 9 -36.39 -7.72 26.12
CA ILE A 9 -36.01 -7.00 24.90
C ILE A 9 -34.66 -6.30 25.10
N PHE A 10 -34.43 -5.69 26.26
CA PHE A 10 -33.17 -5.02 26.57
C PHE A 10 -31.98 -6.00 26.59
N LEU A 11 -32.16 -7.18 27.20
CA LEU A 11 -31.12 -8.20 27.25
C LEU A 11 -30.81 -8.78 25.86
N GLY A 12 -31.84 -8.99 25.04
CA GLY A 12 -31.69 -9.43 23.65
C GLY A 12 -30.94 -8.40 22.79
N LEU A 13 -31.26 -7.11 22.95
CA LEU A 13 -30.57 -6.02 22.26
C LEU A 13 -29.10 -5.95 22.69
N LEU A 14 -28.81 -6.09 23.98
CA LEU A 14 -27.45 -6.08 24.52
C LEU A 14 -26.62 -7.25 23.97
N PHE A 15 -27.21 -8.43 23.86
CA PHE A 15 -26.57 -9.60 23.26
C PHE A 15 -26.27 -9.41 21.77
N ALA A 16 -27.19 -8.80 21.02
CA ALA A 16 -27.00 -8.49 19.61
C ALA A 16 -25.82 -7.51 19.40
N VAL A 17 -25.69 -6.47 20.24
CA VAL A 17 -24.58 -5.52 20.17
C VAL A 17 -23.25 -6.23 20.44
N VAL A 18 -23.15 -7.05 21.48
CA VAL A 18 -21.92 -7.79 21.82
C VAL A 18 -21.50 -8.74 20.70
N TYR A 19 -22.45 -9.34 19.97
CA TYR A 19 -22.16 -10.31 18.91
C TYR A 19 -21.85 -9.68 17.55
N LEU A 20 -22.42 -8.51 17.25
CA LEU A 20 -22.28 -7.84 15.94
C LEU A 20 -21.08 -6.88 15.88
N VAL A 21 -20.74 -6.21 16.99
CA VAL A 21 -19.63 -5.25 17.07
C VAL A 21 -18.25 -5.83 16.76
N PRO A 22 -17.84 -7.03 17.24
CA PRO A 22 -16.48 -7.53 17.00
C PRO A 22 -16.22 -7.82 15.52
N LYS A 23 -17.23 -8.24 14.75
CA LYS A 23 -17.11 -8.50 13.31
C LYS A 23 -16.92 -7.23 12.49
N TRP A 24 -17.49 -6.11 12.93
CA TRP A 24 -17.33 -4.81 12.26
C TRP A 24 -15.94 -4.21 12.49
N ILE A 25 -15.40 -4.35 13.71
CA ILE A 25 -14.06 -3.84 14.08
C ILE A 25 -12.94 -4.62 13.37
N GLN A 26 -13.08 -5.94 13.23
CA GLN A 26 -12.08 -6.76 12.52
C GLN A 26 -11.97 -6.38 11.03
N ARG A 27 -13.09 -6.04 10.38
CA ARG A 27 -13.11 -5.67 8.95
C ARG A 27 -12.38 -4.36 8.64
N GLN A 28 -12.20 -3.48 9.63
CA GLN A 28 -11.38 -2.26 9.52
C GLN A 28 -9.88 -2.54 9.73
N LYS A 29 -9.52 -3.70 10.25
CA LYS A 29 -8.14 -4.07 10.58
C LYS A 29 -7.39 -4.64 9.37
N ASP A 30 -8.10 -5.35 8.48
CA ASP A 30 -7.53 -6.08 7.34
C ASP A 30 -7.32 -5.21 6.09
N ASN A 31 -7.99 -4.05 6.01
CA ASN A 31 -7.74 -3.05 4.96
C ASN A 31 -6.50 -2.19 5.21
N ARG A 32 -5.73 -2.49 6.27
CA ARG A 32 -4.34 -2.05 6.33
C ARG A 32 -3.55 -2.95 5.41
N GLU A 33 -3.59 -2.67 4.11
CA GLU A 33 -2.64 -3.27 3.19
C GLU A 33 -1.25 -2.97 3.81
N GLU A 34 -0.55 -4.02 4.24
CA GLU A 34 0.67 -3.86 5.03
C GLU A 34 1.66 -3.03 4.24
N LEU A 35 2.27 -2.05 4.89
CA LEU A 35 3.30 -1.22 4.27
C LEU A 35 4.54 -2.10 4.13
N ILE A 36 4.79 -2.59 2.91
CA ILE A 36 5.91 -3.49 2.64
C ILE A 36 7.15 -2.63 2.45
N ASN A 37 8.15 -2.83 3.32
CA ASN A 37 9.46 -2.20 3.23
C ASN A 37 10.50 -3.30 2.94
N THR A 38 11.03 -3.34 1.72
CA THR A 38 11.90 -4.43 1.27
C THR A 38 13.10 -3.87 0.50
N PRO A 39 14.31 -4.43 0.69
CA PRO A 39 15.46 -4.07 -0.13
C PRO A 39 15.20 -4.40 -1.60
N ALA A 40 15.49 -3.46 -2.50
CA ALA A 40 15.32 -3.64 -3.93
C ALA A 40 16.41 -2.92 -4.71
N THR A 41 16.63 -3.34 -5.96
CA THR A 41 17.56 -2.70 -6.90
C THR A 41 16.77 -2.16 -8.07
N VAL A 42 17.04 -0.92 -8.49
CA VAL A 42 16.40 -0.31 -9.65
C VAL A 42 17.02 -0.89 -10.93
N ILE A 43 16.21 -1.46 -11.81
CA ILE A 43 16.68 -2.11 -13.05
C ILE A 43 16.47 -1.22 -14.27
N SER A 44 15.32 -0.55 -14.34
CA SER A 44 14.98 0.27 -15.50
C SER A 44 13.87 1.27 -15.20
N LYS A 45 13.79 2.29 -16.05
CA LYS A 45 12.72 3.30 -16.02
C LYS A 45 12.05 3.36 -17.38
N ARG A 46 10.73 3.53 -17.39
CA ARG A 46 9.93 3.68 -18.61
C ARG A 46 8.99 4.86 -18.47
N MET A 47 8.82 5.58 -19.57
CA MET A 47 7.82 6.64 -19.70
C MET A 47 6.80 6.21 -20.76
N ASN A 48 5.53 6.19 -20.36
CA ASN A 48 4.43 6.00 -21.29
C ASN A 48 3.74 7.35 -21.52
N VAL A 49 3.61 7.73 -22.79
CA VAL A 49 3.00 8.98 -23.23
C VAL A 49 1.74 8.64 -23.99
N THR A 50 0.60 9.00 -23.44
CA THR A 50 -0.69 8.82 -24.11
C THR A 50 -1.19 10.18 -24.58
N SER A 51 -1.46 10.31 -25.88
CA SER A 51 -2.13 11.48 -26.45
C SER A 51 -3.47 11.06 -27.07
N LYS A 52 -4.55 11.56 -26.48
CA LYS A 52 -5.90 11.41 -27.06
C LYS A 52 -6.59 12.77 -27.21
N TYR A 53 -6.49 13.61 -26.18
CA TYR A 53 -6.92 15.02 -26.18
C TYR A 53 -6.05 15.91 -25.29
N ILE A 54 -5.47 15.34 -24.24
CA ILE A 54 -4.45 15.96 -23.36
C ILE A 54 -3.26 15.00 -23.35
N VAL A 55 -2.04 15.54 -23.35
CA VAL A 55 -0.83 14.72 -23.20
C VAL A 55 -0.71 14.28 -21.75
N SER A 56 -0.73 12.96 -21.51
CA SER A 56 -0.55 12.38 -20.18
C SER A 56 0.77 11.60 -20.13
N HIS A 57 1.57 11.88 -19.10
CA HIS A 57 2.82 11.18 -18.83
C HIS A 57 2.63 10.23 -17.65
N THR A 58 2.90 8.95 -17.88
CA THR A 58 2.96 7.93 -16.81
C THR A 58 4.37 7.39 -16.74
N TYR A 59 4.97 7.39 -15.55
CA TYR A 59 6.32 6.89 -15.32
C TYR A 59 6.26 5.59 -14.55
N HIS A 60 7.02 4.61 -15.01
CA HIS A 60 7.15 3.29 -14.41
C HIS A 60 8.62 3.04 -14.07
N VAL A 61 8.86 2.44 -12.91
CA VAL A 61 10.20 2.02 -12.46
C VAL A 61 10.14 0.54 -12.13
N SER A 62 11.08 -0.22 -12.70
CA SER A 62 11.25 -1.65 -12.44
C SER A 62 12.27 -1.88 -11.34
N PHE A 63 11.92 -2.73 -10.39
CA PHE A 63 12.73 -3.13 -9.25
C PHE A 63 12.97 -4.63 -9.27
N ILE A 64 14.18 -5.07 -8.91
CA ILE A 64 14.50 -6.47 -8.63
C ILE A 64 14.77 -6.63 -7.14
N PHE A 65 14.14 -7.63 -6.55
CA PHE A 65 14.33 -7.99 -5.16
C PHE A 65 15.43 -9.04 -5.00
N PRO A 66 15.95 -9.28 -3.78
CA PRO A 66 16.98 -10.28 -3.52
C PRO A 66 16.59 -11.71 -3.91
N ASP A 67 15.29 -12.01 -3.91
CA ASP A 67 14.72 -13.28 -4.37
C ASP A 67 14.61 -13.37 -5.91
N GLN A 68 15.17 -12.39 -6.63
CA GLN A 68 15.13 -12.24 -8.09
C GLN A 68 13.72 -11.96 -8.65
N HIS A 69 12.73 -11.68 -7.80
CA HIS A 69 11.42 -11.26 -8.24
C HIS A 69 11.49 -9.83 -8.80
N LYS A 70 10.71 -9.57 -9.85
CA LYS A 70 10.63 -8.26 -10.51
C LYS A 70 9.30 -7.61 -10.24
N LEU A 71 9.32 -6.32 -9.91
CA LEU A 71 8.13 -5.52 -9.69
C LEU A 71 8.25 -4.19 -10.41
N GLU A 72 7.23 -3.83 -11.19
CA GLU A 72 7.15 -2.54 -11.86
C GLU A 72 6.08 -1.69 -11.17
N LEU A 73 6.47 -0.52 -10.69
CA LEU A 73 5.56 0.40 -9.99
C LEU A 73 5.41 1.70 -10.78
N LYS A 74 4.20 2.27 -10.74
CA LYS A 74 3.95 3.62 -11.22
C LYS A 74 4.48 4.63 -10.20
N VAL A 75 5.36 5.53 -10.65
CA VAL A 75 6.06 6.48 -9.78
C VAL A 75 5.70 7.93 -10.14
N PRO A 76 5.55 8.83 -9.16
CA PRO A 76 5.35 10.25 -9.43
C PRO A 76 6.54 10.87 -10.18
N PRO A 77 6.31 11.82 -11.11
CA PRO A 77 7.38 12.46 -11.88
C PRO A 77 8.45 13.13 -10.99
N LYS A 78 8.03 13.68 -9.84
CA LYS A 78 8.90 14.37 -8.89
C LYS A 78 9.94 13.45 -8.27
N GLU A 79 9.62 12.17 -8.12
CA GLU A 79 10.49 11.19 -7.47
C GLU A 79 11.40 10.46 -8.46
N LEU A 80 11.10 10.54 -9.76
CA LEU A 80 11.87 9.88 -10.82
C LEU A 80 13.36 10.22 -10.79
N VAL A 81 13.70 11.44 -10.32
CA VAL A 81 15.07 11.96 -10.18
C VAL A 81 15.87 11.19 -9.11
N ASN A 82 15.20 10.59 -8.12
CA ASN A 82 15.86 9.90 -7.01
C ASN A 82 16.26 8.45 -7.32
N PHE A 83 15.79 7.91 -8.44
CA PHE A 83 16.13 6.56 -8.87
C PHE A 83 17.39 6.62 -9.74
N VAL A 84 18.36 5.76 -9.52
CA VAL A 84 19.51 5.56 -10.41
C VAL A 84 19.52 4.10 -10.82
N GLU A 85 19.81 3.80 -12.09
CA GLU A 85 19.89 2.41 -12.56
C GLU A 85 20.98 1.65 -11.80
N ASP A 86 20.74 0.38 -11.52
CA ASP A 86 21.57 -0.52 -10.71
C ASP A 86 21.79 -0.07 -9.24
N GLN A 87 21.04 0.95 -8.78
CA GLN A 87 21.13 1.41 -7.40
C GLN A 87 20.32 0.53 -6.46
N GLN A 88 20.96 0.11 -5.36
CA GLN A 88 20.32 -0.60 -4.26
C GLN A 88 19.70 0.39 -3.26
N GLY A 89 18.55 0.02 -2.70
CA GLY A 89 17.81 0.86 -1.77
C GLY A 89 16.71 0.10 -1.05
N GLN A 90 16.02 0.79 -0.14
CA GLN A 90 14.80 0.32 0.49
C GLN A 90 13.61 0.87 -0.29
N LEU A 91 12.76 -0.03 -0.78
CA LEU A 91 11.52 0.29 -1.46
C LEU A 91 10.35 0.10 -0.50
N GLN A 92 9.54 1.16 -0.34
CA GLN A 92 8.26 1.08 0.34
C GLN A 92 7.13 1.10 -0.67
N PHE A 93 6.30 0.06 -0.62
CA PHE A 93 5.17 -0.07 -1.53
C PHE A 93 3.99 -0.78 -0.85
N GLN A 94 2.82 -0.61 -1.44
CA GLN A 94 1.56 -1.15 -0.95
C GLN A 94 0.77 -1.65 -2.16
N GLY A 95 0.70 -2.98 -2.34
CA GLY A 95 0.16 -3.58 -3.56
C GLY A 95 0.94 -3.12 -4.80
N GLU A 96 0.28 -2.37 -5.69
CA GLU A 96 0.88 -1.77 -6.90
C GLU A 96 1.24 -0.28 -6.72
N ARG A 97 1.05 0.27 -5.51
CA ARG A 97 1.29 1.67 -5.20
C ARG A 97 2.68 1.87 -4.62
N PHE A 98 3.46 2.72 -5.28
CA PHE A 98 4.70 3.25 -4.75
C PHE A 98 4.42 4.23 -3.58
N LEU A 99 5.21 4.12 -2.51
CA LEU A 99 5.12 5.02 -1.34
C LEU A 99 6.40 5.83 -1.14
N SER A 100 7.57 5.19 -1.08
CA SER A 100 8.85 5.89 -0.92
C SER A 100 10.05 5.06 -1.38
N TRP A 101 11.16 5.75 -1.67
CA TRP A 101 12.43 5.15 -2.07
C TRP A 101 13.57 5.75 -1.25
N ASN A 102 14.33 4.90 -0.56
CA ASN A 102 15.49 5.29 0.22
C ASN A 102 16.74 4.58 -0.34
N PRO A 103 17.55 5.25 -1.18
CA PRO A 103 18.76 4.64 -1.71
C PRO A 103 19.79 4.40 -0.63
N VAL A 104 20.51 3.27 -0.70
CA VAL A 104 21.72 3.05 0.10
C VAL A 104 22.79 3.97 -0.45
N ARG A 105 23.05 5.07 0.25
CA ARG A 105 24.21 5.93 -0.04
C ARG A 105 25.38 5.38 0.76
N GLU A 106 26.33 4.77 0.07
CA GLU A 106 27.63 4.52 0.67
C GLU A 106 28.23 5.89 1.02
N ALA A 107 28.41 6.17 2.31
CA ALA A 107 29.11 7.36 2.74
C ALA A 107 30.55 7.23 2.24
N SER A 108 30.92 7.99 1.21
CA SER A 108 32.29 7.99 0.71
C SER A 108 33.23 8.40 1.84
N LYS A 109 34.16 7.51 2.16
CA LYS A 109 35.27 7.74 3.09
C LYS A 109 36.33 8.64 2.46
#